data_AF-C7BVQ3-F1
#
_entry.id   AF-C7BVQ3-F1
#
_cell.length_a   1.000
_cell.length_b   1.000
_cell.length_c   1.000
_cell.angle_alpha   90.00
_cell.angle_beta   90.00
_cell.angle_gamma   90.00
#
_symmetry.space_group_name_H-M   'P 1'
#
loop_
_entity.id
_entity.type
_entity.pdbx_description
1 polymer ?
#
loop_
_entity_poly.entity_id
_entity_poly.type
_entity_poly.pdbx_seq_one_letter_code
_entity_poly.pdbx_strand_id
1 'polypeptide(L)'
;MDPAALKQVKIQTSVVKRIMKEHACYTKEVEKELQKIEKMKSEARNEDDEYAIKKAEQVLQETRLMISDTARRCVRATEELRKLIKDCSLEECQELTEAKAQVEAASAALSS
;
A
#
# COMPACT_ATOMS: atom_id res chain seq x y z
N MET A 1 20.83 -22.60 -11.68
CA MET A 1 19.70 -21.67 -11.47
C MET A 1 18.70 -21.85 -12.59
N ASP A 2 17.39 -22.01 -12.28
CA ASP A 2 16.34 -21.94 -13.29
C ASP A 2 16.11 -20.45 -13.66
N PRO A 3 16.49 -20.00 -14.87
CA PRO A 3 16.34 -18.61 -15.26
C PRO A 3 14.88 -18.15 -15.31
N ALA A 4 13.93 -19.07 -15.54
CA ALA A 4 12.52 -18.75 -15.61
C ALA A 4 11.95 -18.41 -14.22
N ALA A 5 12.27 -19.23 -13.21
CA ALA A 5 11.89 -18.98 -11.82
C ALA A 5 12.47 -17.65 -11.30
N LEU A 6 13.75 -17.38 -11.57
CA LEU A 6 14.41 -16.14 -11.15
C LEU A 6 13.78 -14.90 -11.81
N LYS A 7 13.45 -14.99 -13.10
CA LYS A 7 12.74 -13.93 -13.82
C LYS A 7 11.36 -13.67 -13.20
N GLN A 8 10.63 -14.72 -12.84
CA GLN A 8 9.32 -14.61 -12.21
C GLN A 8 9.41 -13.94 -10.84
N VAL A 9 10.41 -14.30 -10.02
CA VAL A 9 10.69 -13.62 -8.74
C VAL A 9 10.92 -12.13 -8.96
N LYS A 10 11.81 -11.73 -9.89
CA LYS A 10 12.08 -10.32 -10.19
C LYS A 10 10.83 -9.54 -10.60
N ILE A 11 9.98 -10.14 -11.43
CA ILE A 11 8.72 -9.54 -11.88
C ILE A 11 7.81 -9.32 -10.66
N GLN A 12 7.59 -10.34 -9.84
CA GLN A 12 6.68 -10.25 -8.71
C GLN A 12 7.20 -9.33 -7.59
N THR A 13 8.51 -9.28 -7.35
CA THR A 13 9.13 -8.25 -6.49
C THR A 13 8.79 -6.84 -6.97
N SER A 14 8.85 -6.61 -8.28
CA SER A 14 8.50 -5.31 -8.87
C SER A 14 7.01 -4.97 -8.75
N VAL A 15 6.13 -5.97 -8.84
CA VAL A 15 4.69 -5.81 -8.63
C VAL A 15 4.41 -5.38 -7.19
N VAL A 16 4.94 -6.11 -6.20
CA VAL A 16 4.79 -5.76 -4.77
C VAL A 16 5.29 -4.34 -4.50
N LYS A 17 6.46 -3.99 -5.03
CA LYS A 17 7.04 -2.65 -4.85
C LYS A 17 6.17 -1.52 -5.41
N ARG A 18 5.47 -1.75 -6.53
CA ARG A 18 4.55 -0.76 -7.11
C ARG A 18 3.29 -0.61 -6.26
N ILE A 19 2.68 -1.72 -5.85
CA ILE A 19 1.46 -1.69 -5.02
C ILE A 19 1.75 -1.03 -3.67
N MET A 20 2.91 -1.28 -3.05
CA MET A 20 3.30 -0.59 -1.82
C MET A 20 3.43 0.92 -1.99
N LYS A 21 3.97 1.39 -3.12
CA LYS A 21 4.04 2.83 -3.42
C LYS A 21 2.65 3.44 -3.61
N GLU A 22 1.76 2.70 -4.26
CA GLU A 22 0.35 3.08 -4.45
C GLU A 22 -0.36 3.20 -3.09
N HIS A 23 -0.25 2.18 -2.23
CA HIS A 23 -0.80 2.19 -0.88
C HIS A 23 -0.26 3.37 -0.06
N ALA A 24 1.06 3.58 -0.04
CA ALA A 24 1.67 4.69 0.69
C ALA A 24 1.25 6.08 0.15
N CYS A 25 0.90 6.18 -1.14
CA CYS A 25 0.35 7.40 -1.72
C CYS A 25 -1.02 7.69 -1.10
N TYR A 26 -1.93 6.72 -1.12
CA TYR A 26 -3.27 6.87 -0.56
C TYR A 26 -3.28 7.09 0.96
N THR A 27 -2.39 6.43 1.70
CA THR A 27 -2.21 6.71 3.14
C THR A 27 -1.87 8.18 3.39
N LYS A 28 -0.92 8.73 2.62
CA LYS A 28 -0.54 10.15 2.73
C LYS A 28 -1.65 11.09 2.30
N GLU A 29 -2.46 10.72 1.31
CA GLU A 29 -3.62 11.53 0.91
C GLU A 29 -4.68 11.58 2.02
N VAL A 30 -4.99 10.44 2.64
CA VAL A 30 -5.89 10.37 3.80
C VAL A 30 -5.38 11.21 4.98
N GLU A 31 -4.08 11.17 5.27
CA GLU A 31 -3.48 12.03 6.32
C GLU A 31 -3.66 13.52 6.02
N LYS A 32 -3.41 13.94 4.77
CA LYS A 32 -3.58 15.34 4.35
C LYS A 32 -5.05 15.77 4.42
N GLU A 33 -5.96 14.93 3.96
CA GLU A 33 -7.39 15.20 4.00
C GLU A 33 -7.90 15.29 5.44
N LEU A 34 -7.44 14.42 6.33
CA LEU A 34 -7.73 14.48 7.76
C LEU A 34 -7.26 15.80 8.39
N GLN A 35 -6.02 16.21 8.12
CA GLN A 35 -5.48 17.49 8.61
C GLN A 35 -6.29 18.68 8.09
N LYS A 36 -6.70 18.63 6.81
CA LYS A 36 -7.55 19.66 6.21
C LYS A 36 -8.92 19.71 6.89
N ILE A 37 -9.56 18.56 7.11
CA ILE A 37 -10.87 18.48 7.78
C ILE A 37 -10.78 18.99 9.21
N GLU A 38 -9.72 18.64 9.95
CA GLU A 38 -9.51 19.11 11.32
C GLU A 38 -9.35 20.63 11.38
N LYS A 39 -8.59 21.19 10.44
CA LYS A 39 -8.50 22.64 10.28
C LYS A 39 -9.87 23.26 9.98
N MET A 40 -10.62 22.71 9.04
CA MET A 40 -11.97 23.20 8.71
C MET A 40 -12.88 23.17 9.94
N LYS A 41 -12.83 22.10 10.76
CA LYS A 41 -13.58 22.00 12.02
C LYS A 41 -13.19 23.09 13.02
N SER A 42 -11.91 23.40 13.15
CA SER A 42 -11.43 24.45 14.05
C SER A 42 -11.81 25.87 13.62
N GLU A 43 -12.02 26.08 12.32
CA GLU A 43 -12.30 27.38 11.72
C GLU A 43 -13.80 27.63 11.46
N ALA A 44 -14.65 26.61 11.61
CA ALA A 44 -16.08 26.67 11.32
C ALA A 44 -16.81 27.71 12.17
N ARG A 45 -17.66 28.54 11.53
CA ARG A 45 -18.41 29.63 12.20
C ARG A 45 -19.90 29.61 11.90
N ASN A 46 -20.33 28.85 10.90
CA ASN A 46 -21.72 28.82 10.44
C ASN A 46 -22.10 27.44 9.86
N GLU A 47 -23.38 27.29 9.53
CA GLU A 47 -23.94 26.05 8.98
C GLU A 47 -23.36 25.67 7.60
N ASP A 48 -22.95 26.66 6.80
CA ASP A 48 -22.31 26.40 5.49
C ASP A 48 -20.94 25.74 5.66
N ASP A 49 -20.15 26.17 6.65
CA ASP A 49 -18.87 25.54 7.00
C ASP A 49 -19.09 24.08 7.45
N GLU A 50 -20.10 23.82 8.26
CA GLU A 50 -20.46 22.46 8.69
C GLU A 50 -20.87 21.57 7.50
N TYR A 51 -21.62 22.11 6.54
CA TYR A 51 -21.96 21.39 5.32
C TYR A 51 -20.71 21.07 4.49
N ALA A 52 -19.78 22.01 4.35
CA ALA A 52 -18.51 21.80 3.67
C ALA A 52 -17.65 20.72 4.35
N ILE A 53 -17.62 20.70 5.69
CA ILE A 53 -16.93 19.66 6.47
C ILE A 53 -17.54 18.29 6.20
N LYS A 54 -18.87 18.15 6.29
CA LYS A 54 -19.56 16.88 5.99
C LYS A 54 -19.25 16.39 4.58
N LYS A 55 -19.18 17.30 3.61
CA LYS A 55 -18.83 16.93 2.24
C LYS A 55 -17.38 16.46 2.13
N ALA A 56 -16.45 17.13 2.80
CA ALA A 56 -15.05 16.71 2.86
C ALA A 56 -14.89 15.34 3.53
N GLU A 57 -15.63 15.07 4.61
CA GLU A 57 -15.64 13.75 5.26
C GLU A 57 -16.17 12.64 4.35
N GLN A 58 -17.17 12.91 3.51
CA GLN A 58 -17.63 11.95 2.49
C GLN A 58 -16.52 11.60 1.49
N VAL A 59 -15.81 12.61 0.97
CA VAL A 59 -14.69 12.40 0.05
C VAL A 59 -13.57 11.59 0.73
N LEU A 60 -13.25 11.90 1.99
CA LEU A 60 -12.28 11.14 2.77
C LEU A 60 -12.65 9.65 2.88
N GLN A 61 -13.94 9.32 3.03
CA GLN A 61 -14.36 7.92 3.04
C GLN A 61 -14.07 7.23 1.70
N GLU A 62 -14.28 7.90 0.57
CA GLU A 62 -13.94 7.35 -0.75
C GLU A 62 -12.43 7.08 -0.87
N THR A 63 -11.57 8.00 -0.42
CA THR A 63 -10.11 7.81 -0.39
C THR A 63 -9.70 6.64 0.51
N ARG A 64 -10.37 6.45 1.67
CA ARG A 64 -10.12 5.31 2.58
C ARG A 64 -10.46 3.96 1.96
N LEU A 65 -11.43 3.90 1.04
CA LEU A 65 -11.74 2.68 0.30
C LEU A 65 -10.56 2.27 -0.60
N MET A 66 -9.81 3.23 -1.15
CA MET A 66 -8.60 2.96 -1.94
C MET A 66 -7.46 2.36 -1.11
N ILE A 67 -7.30 2.80 0.14
CA ILE A 67 -6.35 2.16 1.07
C ILE A 67 -6.72 0.71 1.29
N SER A 68 -8.01 0.43 1.53
CA SER A 68 -8.49 -0.94 1.75
C SER A 68 -8.27 -1.84 0.54
N ASP A 69 -8.52 -1.35 -0.68
CA ASP A 69 -8.24 -2.09 -1.93
C ASP A 69 -6.75 -2.37 -2.11
N THR A 70 -5.93 -1.31 -2.01
CA THR A 70 -4.47 -1.43 -2.23
C THR A 70 -3.81 -2.29 -1.17
N ALA A 71 -4.29 -2.28 0.08
CA ALA A 71 -3.84 -3.18 1.13
C ALA A 71 -4.13 -4.64 0.78
N ARG A 72 -5.36 -4.97 0.35
CA ARG A 72 -5.73 -6.34 -0.07
C ARG A 72 -4.89 -6.81 -1.26
N ARG A 73 -4.69 -5.95 -2.26
CA ARG A 73 -3.84 -6.23 -3.42
C ARG A 73 -2.38 -6.46 -3.01
N CYS A 74 -1.90 -5.70 -2.03
CA CYS A 74 -0.54 -5.85 -1.49
C CYS A 74 -0.36 -7.17 -0.75
N VAL A 75 -1.32 -7.56 0.11
CA VAL A 75 -1.32 -8.87 0.80
C VAL A 75 -1.21 -9.98 -0.21
N ARG A 76 -2.11 -10.00 -1.21
CA ARG A 76 -2.15 -11.04 -2.24
C ARG A 76 -0.84 -11.13 -3.03
N ALA A 77 -0.33 -10.01 -3.51
CA ALA A 77 0.93 -9.98 -4.26
C ALA A 77 2.12 -10.44 -3.41
N THR A 78 2.11 -10.12 -2.12
CA THR A 78 3.17 -10.53 -1.17
C THR A 78 3.10 -12.03 -0.88
N GLU A 79 1.90 -12.60 -0.75
CA GLU A 79 1.71 -14.05 -0.62
C GLU A 79 2.16 -14.80 -1.88
N GLU A 80 1.83 -14.30 -3.07
CA GLU A 80 2.28 -14.86 -4.34
C GLU A 80 3.81 -14.83 -4.45
N LEU A 81 4.46 -13.72 -4.06
CA LEU A 81 5.92 -13.60 -4.02
C LEU A 81 6.55 -14.55 -2.99
N ARG A 82 5.98 -14.65 -1.79
CA ARG A 82 6.45 -15.61 -0.75
C ARG A 82 6.42 -17.04 -1.25
N LYS A 83 5.35 -17.44 -1.94
CA LYS A 83 5.24 -18.77 -2.53
C LYS A 83 6.34 -19.02 -3.55
N LEU A 84 6.59 -18.07 -4.45
CA LEU A 84 7.66 -18.19 -5.44
C LEU A 84 9.05 -18.29 -4.81
N ILE A 85 9.32 -17.53 -3.75
CA ILE A 85 10.59 -17.63 -3.01
C ILE A 85 10.73 -19.03 -2.39
N LYS A 86 9.66 -19.58 -1.80
CA LYS A 86 9.68 -20.91 -1.17
C LYS A 86 9.87 -22.04 -2.19
N ASP A 87 9.22 -21.93 -3.34
CA ASP A 87 9.29 -22.93 -4.41
C ASP A 87 10.63 -22.83 -5.18
N CYS A 88 11.34 -21.71 -5.06
CA CYS A 88 12.71 -21.54 -5.55
C CYS A 88 13.70 -22.35 -4.69
N SER A 89 14.06 -23.55 -5.16
CA SER A 89 15.13 -24.39 -4.57
C SER A 89 16.56 -23.91 -4.91
N LEU A 90 16.77 -22.58 -5.08
CA LEU A 90 18.01 -22.00 -5.58
C LEU A 90 18.92 -21.49 -4.45
N GLU A 91 20.23 -21.49 -4.70
CA GLU A 91 21.21 -20.81 -3.85
C GLU A 91 20.86 -19.31 -3.71
N GLU A 92 21.17 -18.77 -2.53
CA GLU A 92 20.88 -17.38 -2.20
C GLU A 92 21.59 -16.43 -3.18
N CYS A 93 20.83 -15.51 -3.76
CA CYS A 93 21.31 -14.57 -4.76
C CYS A 93 20.64 -13.20 -4.57
N GLN A 94 21.15 -12.20 -5.27
CA GLN A 94 20.67 -10.82 -5.12
C GLN A 94 19.15 -10.70 -5.30
N GLU A 95 18.58 -11.35 -6.32
CA GLU A 95 17.14 -11.31 -6.58
C GLU A 95 16.30 -11.90 -5.46
N LEU A 96 16.74 -13.01 -4.86
CA LEU A 96 16.05 -13.64 -3.73
C LEU A 96 16.18 -12.77 -2.47
N THR A 97 17.34 -12.18 -2.24
CA THR A 97 17.56 -11.22 -1.14
C THR A 97 16.64 -10.01 -1.28
N GLU A 98 16.56 -9.41 -2.48
CA GLU A 98 15.66 -8.30 -2.77
C GLU A 98 14.19 -8.69 -2.60
N ALA A 99 13.81 -9.89 -3.06
CA ALA A 99 12.44 -10.40 -2.92
C ALA A 99 12.05 -10.60 -1.45
N LYS A 100 12.93 -11.22 -0.65
CA LYS A 100 12.74 -11.38 0.80
C LYS A 100 12.62 -10.04 1.51
N ALA A 101 13.53 -9.09 1.23
CA ALA A 101 13.46 -7.75 1.79
C ALA A 101 12.15 -7.03 1.42
N GLN A 102 11.67 -7.21 0.19
CA GLN A 102 10.42 -6.62 -0.27
C GLN A 102 9.20 -7.25 0.43
N VAL A 103 9.23 -8.55 0.70
CA VAL A 103 8.19 -9.26 1.47
C VAL A 103 8.11 -8.75 2.91
N GLU A 104 9.25 -8.56 3.57
CA GLU A 104 9.30 -8.00 4.92
C GLU A 104 8.80 -6.56 4.94
N ALA A 105 9.25 -5.73 4.01
CA ALA A 105 8.79 -4.34 3.88
C ALA A 105 7.27 -4.25 3.65
N ALA A 106 6.71 -5.11 2.81
CA ALA A 106 5.27 -5.17 2.56
C ALA A 106 4.49 -5.58 3.80
N SER A 107 5.00 -6.58 4.55
CA SER A 107 4.36 -7.06 5.78
C SER A 107 4.36 -5.98 6.86
N ALA A 108 5.45 -5.23 7.01
CA ALA A 108 5.55 -4.11 7.93
C ALA A 108 4.55 -2.98 7.57
N ALA A 109 4.46 -2.61 6.29
CA ALA A 109 3.57 -1.54 5.82
C ALA A 109 2.07 -1.88 5.91
N LEU A 110 1.71 -3.16 6.04
CA LEU A 110 0.32 -3.63 6.19
C LEU A 110 -0.07 -3.85 7.66
N SER A 111 0.91 -3.87 8.57
CA SER A 111 0.69 -4.03 10.01
C SER A 111 0.60 -2.69 10.76
N SER A 112 0.88 -1.58 10.06
CA SER A 112 0.81 -0.19 10.52
C SER A 112 -0.50 0.47 10.13
#